data_AF-A0A7Z9XGN9-F1
#
_entry.id   AF-A0A7Z9XGN9-F1
#
_cell.length_a   1.000
_cell.length_b   1.000
_cell.length_c   1.000
_cell.angle_alpha   90.00
_cell.angle_beta   90.00
_cell.angle_gamma   90.00
#
_symmetry.space_group_name_H-M   'P 1'
#
loop_
_entity.id
_entity.type
_entity.pdbx_description
1 polymer ?
#
loop_
_entity_poly.entity_id
_entity_poly.type
_entity_poly.pdbx_seq_one_letter_code
_entity_poly.pdbx_strand_id
1 'polypeptide(L)'
;MKILPLREITNEEMARLSIVIELINRYGAFAAKVSSGYGVVSIQADFSPQTLDQLGSAISPRGNKMPDLRDFFFARYEFDEPKDENWWKQIFGVRQAVAGKLDNGSSPRPLRRAANELEHTFREGLLLIAPAIRNWLRYSWQAGLTSCQEYYVFGEAQSVCPACCKPGFRQDRRNTGQFWCPNCRTSFKKGNERPAMASKINISYAYQRPDAKWEFRVWGWLPCNGEVNDRDKFLGDLRDALRGKVSDSNGKTLWQFVFGKSDIQLREVEWHVLDCTKKDPIPYLKTLIGERGGAQ
;
A
#
# COMPACT_ATOMS: atom_id res chain seq x y z
N MET A 1 -3.04 17.32 17.89
CA MET A 1 -4.11 17.61 16.90
C MET A 1 -5.44 17.62 17.64
N LYS A 2 -6.30 18.62 17.44
CA LYS A 2 -7.65 18.66 18.03
C LYS A 2 -8.67 18.43 16.92
N ILE A 3 -9.54 17.43 17.07
CA ILE A 3 -10.63 17.18 16.13
C ILE A 3 -11.89 17.81 16.72
N LEU A 4 -12.46 18.77 16.00
CA LEU A 4 -13.66 19.50 16.39
C LEU A 4 -14.76 19.20 15.38
N PRO A 5 -15.88 18.57 15.80
CA PRO A 5 -17.03 18.36 14.94
C PRO A 5 -17.59 19.71 14.46
N LEU A 6 -17.96 19.79 13.17
CA LEU A 6 -18.58 20.99 12.60
C LEU A 6 -20.09 21.10 12.91
N ARG A 7 -20.67 20.03 13.47
CA ARG A 7 -22.04 19.96 13.97
C ARG A 7 -22.05 19.14 15.24
N GLU A 8 -23.15 19.20 15.97
CA GLU A 8 -23.42 18.21 17.00
C GLU A 8 -23.40 16.81 16.38
N ILE A 9 -22.67 15.92 17.04
CA ILE A 9 -22.55 14.51 16.66
C ILE A 9 -22.87 13.65 17.86
N THR A 10 -23.42 12.46 17.60
CA THR A 10 -23.77 11.52 18.67
C THR A 10 -22.51 10.84 19.23
N ASN A 11 -22.65 10.21 20.39
CA ASN A 11 -21.58 9.36 20.94
C ASN A 11 -21.21 8.23 19.98
N GLU A 12 -22.19 7.62 19.29
CA GLU A 12 -21.97 6.59 18.28
C GLU A 12 -21.15 7.10 17.08
N GLU A 13 -21.42 8.32 16.61
CA GLU A 13 -20.64 8.95 15.54
C GLU A 13 -19.20 9.23 16.00
N MET A 14 -19.02 9.68 17.24
CA MET A 14 -17.70 9.84 17.85
C MET A 14 -16.95 8.50 17.97
N ALA A 15 -17.60 7.44 18.44
CA ALA A 15 -17.01 6.11 18.54
C ALA A 15 -16.47 5.62 17.20
N ARG A 16 -17.28 5.74 16.14
CA ARG A 16 -16.89 5.37 14.77
C ARG A 16 -15.66 6.15 14.31
N LEU A 17 -15.65 7.46 14.56
CA LEU A 17 -14.52 8.32 14.20
C LEU A 17 -13.26 7.95 14.98
N SER A 18 -13.36 7.68 16.29
CA SER A 18 -12.24 7.27 17.13
C SER A 18 -11.60 5.97 16.64
N ILE A 19 -12.40 4.99 16.19
CA ILE A 19 -11.87 3.75 15.60
C ILE A 19 -11.08 4.03 14.33
N VAL A 20 -11.62 4.83 13.41
CA VAL A 20 -10.91 5.18 12.16
C VAL A 20 -9.59 5.89 12.45
N ILE A 21 -9.60 6.84 13.39
CA ILE A 21 -8.40 7.55 13.83
C ILE A 21 -7.38 6.59 14.42
N GLU A 22 -7.80 5.65 15.26
CA GLU A 22 -6.89 4.69 15.88
C GLU A 22 -6.29 3.71 14.86
N LEU A 23 -7.09 3.27 13.87
CA LEU A 23 -6.58 2.47 12.75
C LEU A 23 -5.54 3.24 11.93
N ILE A 24 -5.78 4.52 11.66
CA ILE A 24 -4.81 5.40 10.98
C ILE A 24 -3.55 5.56 11.83
N ASN A 25 -3.69 5.82 13.13
CA ASN A 25 -2.60 6.02 14.08
C ASN A 25 -1.66 4.81 14.13
N ARG A 26 -2.21 3.59 14.07
CA ARG A 26 -1.43 2.35 14.16
C ARG A 26 -0.89 1.86 12.83
N TYR A 27 -1.71 1.92 11.78
CA TYR A 27 -1.45 1.15 10.56
C TYR A 27 -1.53 1.95 9.28
N GLY A 28 -2.19 3.11 9.32
CA GLY A 28 -2.45 3.91 8.13
C GLY A 28 -1.62 5.17 8.06
N ALA A 29 -2.15 6.10 7.30
CA ALA A 29 -1.63 7.44 7.11
C ALA A 29 -2.78 8.42 6.82
N PHE A 30 -2.54 9.69 7.06
CA PHE A 30 -3.48 10.80 6.92
C PHE A 30 -2.80 11.99 6.25
N ALA A 31 -3.57 12.87 5.58
CA ALA A 31 -3.16 14.05 4.80
C ALA A 31 -2.96 13.85 3.29
N ALA A 32 -2.29 14.79 2.63
CA ALA A 32 -2.11 14.77 1.17
C ALA A 32 -1.08 13.71 0.74
N LYS A 33 -1.29 13.13 -0.45
CA LYS A 33 -0.34 12.19 -1.08
C LYS A 33 -0.02 10.95 -0.22
N VAL A 34 -0.98 10.48 0.59
CA VAL A 34 -0.89 9.19 1.29
C VAL A 34 -0.59 8.04 0.32
N SER A 35 -1.20 8.08 -0.86
CA SER A 35 -0.92 7.13 -1.94
C SER A 35 0.51 7.21 -2.46
N SER A 36 1.34 8.19 -2.09
CA SER A 36 2.79 8.25 -2.39
C SER A 36 3.66 7.83 -1.21
N GLY A 37 3.05 7.54 -0.05
CA GLY A 37 3.73 7.06 1.15
C GLY A 37 3.90 8.09 2.26
N TYR A 38 3.37 9.31 2.10
CA TYR A 38 3.37 10.34 3.14
C TYR A 38 2.27 10.10 4.18
N GLY A 39 2.34 10.84 5.29
CA GLY A 39 1.21 11.01 6.21
C GLY A 39 1.14 9.98 7.34
N VAL A 40 2.20 9.21 7.58
CA VAL A 40 2.28 8.41 8.82
C VAL A 40 2.35 9.38 9.99
N VAL A 41 1.48 9.16 10.97
CA VAL A 41 1.33 10.05 12.13
C VAL A 41 1.36 9.22 13.41
N SER A 42 1.85 9.86 14.48
CA SER A 42 1.61 9.45 15.86
C SER A 42 0.61 10.41 16.47
N ILE A 43 -0.55 9.90 16.85
CA ILE A 43 -1.64 10.68 17.41
C ILE A 43 -1.58 10.55 18.93
N GLN A 44 -1.03 11.58 19.56
CA GLN A 44 -1.11 11.77 21.01
C GLN A 44 -2.44 12.46 21.32
N ALA A 45 -3.47 11.67 21.57
CA ALA A 45 -4.76 12.15 22.02
C ALA A 45 -5.40 11.10 22.93
N ASP A 46 -6.19 11.55 23.90
CA ASP A 46 -7.03 10.70 24.75
C ASP A 46 -8.25 10.17 23.96
N PHE A 47 -8.00 9.62 22.77
CA PHE A 47 -8.97 8.75 22.13
C PHE A 47 -8.91 7.41 22.85
N SER A 48 -9.58 7.32 24.00
CA SER A 48 -10.01 6.01 24.49
C SER A 48 -10.94 5.47 23.41
N PRO A 49 -10.66 4.30 22.80
CA PRO A 49 -11.64 3.64 21.96
C PRO A 49 -12.90 3.52 22.81
N GLN A 50 -13.97 4.23 22.41
CA GLN A 50 -15.27 3.95 23.00
C GLN A 50 -15.57 2.49 22.67
N THR A 51 -16.04 1.75 23.68
CA THR A 51 -16.15 0.30 23.60
C THR A 51 -16.87 -0.09 22.30
N LEU A 52 -16.32 -1.03 21.53
CA LEU A 52 -16.95 -1.49 20.28
C LEU A 52 -18.42 -1.93 20.48
N ASP A 53 -18.77 -2.26 21.72
CA ASP A 53 -20.13 -2.57 22.18
C ASP A 53 -21.13 -1.43 21.87
N GLN A 54 -20.66 -0.19 21.67
CA GLN A 54 -21.48 0.97 21.30
C GLN A 54 -21.77 1.09 19.79
N LEU A 55 -21.16 0.26 18.93
CA LEU A 55 -21.30 0.39 17.46
C LEU A 55 -22.64 -0.12 16.89
N GLY A 56 -23.50 -0.73 17.72
CA GLY A 56 -24.73 -1.36 17.27
C GLY A 56 -24.48 -2.67 16.50
N SER A 57 -25.43 -3.59 16.60
CA SER A 57 -25.23 -5.02 16.28
C SER A 57 -25.45 -5.40 14.81
N ALA A 58 -25.62 -4.44 13.90
CA ALA A 58 -25.98 -4.74 12.51
C ALA A 58 -24.73 -5.06 11.66
N ILE A 59 -24.27 -6.30 11.72
CA ILE A 59 -23.22 -6.81 10.82
C ILE A 59 -23.86 -7.04 9.44
N SER A 60 -23.47 -6.23 8.46
CA SER A 60 -23.88 -6.43 7.08
C SER A 60 -23.14 -7.61 6.43
N PRO A 61 -23.74 -8.26 5.41
CA PRO A 61 -23.04 -9.26 4.60
C PRO A 61 -21.80 -8.66 3.94
N ARG A 62 -20.72 -9.46 3.86
CA ARG A 62 -19.46 -9.06 3.22
C ARG A 62 -19.70 -8.86 1.73
N GLY A 63 -19.42 -7.67 1.22
CA GLY A 63 -19.67 -7.28 -0.17
C GLY A 63 -18.43 -6.67 -0.83
N ASN A 64 -18.50 -6.39 -2.13
CA ASN A 64 -17.39 -5.78 -2.88
C ASN A 64 -17.67 -4.35 -3.37
N LYS A 65 -18.86 -3.80 -3.08
CA LYS A 65 -19.27 -2.46 -3.51
C LYS A 65 -18.67 -1.33 -2.67
N MET A 66 -18.47 -1.57 -1.37
CA MET A 66 -17.88 -0.63 -0.43
C MET A 66 -16.76 -1.31 0.34
N PRO A 67 -15.73 -0.55 0.77
CA PRO A 67 -14.70 -1.08 1.65
C PRO A 67 -15.30 -1.67 2.93
N ASP A 68 -14.91 -2.90 3.23
CA ASP A 68 -15.31 -3.64 4.43
C ASP A 68 -14.08 -3.82 5.31
N LEU A 69 -14.16 -3.45 6.59
CA LEU A 69 -13.02 -3.55 7.52
C LEU A 69 -12.47 -4.98 7.64
N ARG A 70 -13.29 -6.01 7.39
CA ARG A 70 -12.84 -7.41 7.35
C ARG A 70 -11.85 -7.65 6.21
N ASP A 71 -11.97 -6.91 5.12
CA ASP A 71 -11.15 -7.06 3.92
C ASP A 71 -9.87 -6.23 3.96
N PHE A 72 -9.69 -5.41 4.99
CA PHE A 72 -8.44 -4.70 5.21
C PHE A 72 -7.35 -5.62 5.74
N PHE A 73 -6.13 -5.35 5.29
CA PHE A 73 -4.92 -5.92 5.86
C PHE A 73 -3.97 -4.79 6.26
N PHE A 74 -3.17 -5.05 7.29
CA PHE A 74 -2.25 -4.09 7.88
C PHE A 74 -0.95 -4.78 8.23
N ALA A 75 0.16 -4.08 8.07
CA ALA A 75 1.46 -4.55 8.49
C ALA A 75 2.34 -3.38 8.93
N ARG A 76 3.18 -3.66 9.91
CA ARG A 76 4.16 -2.72 10.44
C ARG A 76 5.52 -3.39 10.49
N TYR A 77 6.52 -2.71 9.95
CA TYR A 77 7.86 -3.22 9.82
C TYR A 77 8.86 -2.22 10.37
N GLU A 78 9.90 -2.74 10.99
CA GLU A 78 11.00 -1.97 11.53
C GLU A 78 12.35 -2.49 11.07
N PHE A 79 13.35 -1.63 11.01
CA PHE A 79 14.74 -2.04 10.82
C PHE A 79 15.68 -1.06 11.51
N ASP A 80 16.86 -1.56 11.89
CA ASP A 80 17.91 -0.76 12.49
C ASP A 80 18.69 -0.01 11.41
N GLU A 81 19.19 1.17 11.76
CA GLU A 81 20.02 1.96 10.85
C GLU A 81 21.37 1.26 10.59
N PRO A 82 21.74 1.05 9.31
CA PRO A 82 23.05 0.50 8.96
C PRO A 82 24.20 1.43 9.38
N LYS A 83 25.37 0.85 9.69
CA LYS A 83 26.58 1.60 10.10
C LYS A 83 27.15 2.53 9.03
N ASP A 84 26.90 2.28 7.75
CA ASP A 84 27.38 3.09 6.63
C ASP A 84 26.52 4.34 6.47
N GLU A 85 27.01 5.54 6.80
CA GLU A 85 26.25 6.80 6.74
C GLU A 85 25.62 7.12 5.37
N ASN A 86 26.11 6.52 4.28
CA ASN A 86 25.59 6.74 2.92
C ASN A 86 24.71 5.59 2.43
N TRP A 87 24.33 4.64 3.29
CA TRP A 87 23.54 3.46 2.95
C TRP A 87 22.26 3.81 2.20
N TRP A 88 21.58 4.90 2.61
CA TRP A 88 20.31 5.34 2.04
C TRP A 88 20.43 5.78 0.58
N LYS A 89 21.61 6.24 0.15
CA LYS A 89 21.88 6.64 -1.25
C LYS A 89 21.86 5.46 -2.20
N GLN A 90 21.93 4.22 -1.69
CA GLN A 90 21.84 3.00 -2.50
C GLN A 90 20.40 2.55 -2.76
N ILE A 91 19.41 3.18 -2.12
CA ILE A 91 18.01 2.80 -2.30
C ILE A 91 17.61 2.96 -3.78
N PHE A 92 16.92 1.96 -4.33
CA PHE A 92 16.45 2.01 -5.70
C PHE A 92 15.57 3.26 -5.94
N GLY A 93 15.81 3.97 -7.04
CA GLY A 93 15.17 5.26 -7.32
C GLY A 93 15.83 6.45 -6.62
N VAL A 94 16.19 6.34 -5.33
CA VAL A 94 16.98 7.37 -4.62
C VAL A 94 18.35 7.51 -5.27
N ARG A 95 19.05 6.39 -5.49
CA ARG A 95 20.34 6.35 -6.21
C ARG A 95 20.26 7.07 -7.56
N GLN A 96 19.19 6.80 -8.32
CA GLN A 96 18.97 7.37 -9.64
C GLN A 96 18.72 8.89 -9.57
N ALA A 97 17.94 9.34 -8.59
CA ALA A 97 17.68 10.76 -8.37
C ALA A 97 18.90 11.53 -7.84
N VAL A 98 19.72 10.92 -6.98
CA VAL A 98 21.01 11.47 -6.52
C VAL A 98 21.97 11.63 -7.70
N ALA A 99 21.99 10.65 -8.62
CA ALA A 99 22.85 10.67 -9.79
C ALA A 99 22.31 11.52 -10.95
N GLY A 100 21.01 11.84 -10.98
CA GLY A 100 20.35 12.49 -12.12
C GLY A 100 20.29 11.61 -13.38
N LYS A 101 20.38 10.29 -13.22
CA LYS A 101 20.38 9.31 -14.31
C LYS A 101 19.82 7.97 -13.85
N LEU A 102 19.15 7.27 -14.76
CA LEU A 102 18.71 5.89 -14.56
C LEU A 102 19.91 4.95 -14.56
N ASP A 103 19.69 3.71 -14.09
CA ASP A 103 20.77 2.71 -14.01
C ASP A 103 21.29 2.27 -15.39
N ASN A 104 20.50 2.44 -16.44
CA ASN A 104 20.93 2.24 -17.83
C ASN A 104 21.71 3.44 -18.42
N GLY A 105 22.05 4.43 -17.58
CA GLY A 105 22.77 5.64 -17.97
C GLY A 105 21.92 6.73 -18.63
N SER A 106 20.65 6.47 -18.94
CA SER A 106 19.77 7.48 -19.55
C SER A 106 19.29 8.53 -18.55
N SER A 107 19.08 9.76 -19.02
CA SER A 107 18.53 10.87 -18.22
C SER A 107 17.24 11.40 -18.86
N PRO A 108 16.14 10.62 -18.86
CA PRO A 108 14.89 11.06 -19.44
C PRO A 108 14.32 12.23 -18.63
N ARG A 109 13.78 13.27 -19.31
CA ARG A 109 13.06 14.33 -18.60
C ARG A 109 11.79 13.75 -17.95
N PRO A 110 11.41 14.19 -16.74
CA PRO A 110 11.98 15.28 -15.95
C PRO A 110 13.00 14.81 -14.88
N LEU A 111 13.68 13.67 -15.05
CA LEU A 111 14.65 13.18 -14.07
C LEU A 111 15.73 14.25 -13.85
N ARG A 112 15.72 14.85 -12.66
CA ARG A 112 16.67 15.88 -12.24
C ARG A 112 17.51 15.35 -11.09
N ARG A 113 18.76 15.82 -11.02
CA ARG A 113 19.61 15.59 -9.86
C ARG A 113 18.98 16.25 -8.63
N ALA A 114 18.78 15.50 -7.55
CA ALA A 114 18.08 15.96 -6.35
C ALA A 114 18.80 15.57 -5.04
N ALA A 115 20.13 15.48 -5.08
CA ALA A 115 20.92 14.98 -3.95
C ALA A 115 20.71 15.79 -2.66
N ASN A 116 20.68 17.13 -2.77
CA ASN A 116 20.54 18.01 -1.61
C ASN A 116 19.15 17.88 -0.96
N GLU A 117 18.09 17.84 -1.77
CA GLU A 117 16.72 17.68 -1.27
C GLU A 117 16.51 16.32 -0.61
N LEU A 118 17.10 15.26 -1.17
CA LEU A 118 17.04 13.91 -0.62
C LEU A 118 17.82 13.80 0.69
N GLU A 119 19.00 14.41 0.76
CA GLU A 119 19.80 14.46 1.98
C GLU A 119 19.11 15.24 3.10
N HIS A 120 18.49 16.37 2.77
CA HIS A 120 17.67 17.10 3.74
C HIS A 120 16.49 16.25 4.22
N THR A 121 15.77 15.59 3.31
CA THR A 121 14.64 14.71 3.64
C THR A 121 15.07 13.56 4.57
N PHE A 122 16.21 12.93 4.29
CA PHE A 122 16.78 11.89 5.14
C PHE A 122 17.11 12.39 6.55
N ARG A 123 17.73 13.58 6.66
CA ARG A 123 18.07 14.21 7.94
C ARG A 123 16.84 14.59 8.77
N GLU A 124 15.72 14.89 8.13
CA GLU A 124 14.42 15.11 8.79
C GLU A 124 13.73 13.78 9.21
N GLY A 125 14.45 12.65 9.15
CA GLY A 125 13.93 11.34 9.57
C GLY A 125 12.95 10.72 8.57
N LEU A 126 13.03 11.07 7.29
CA LEU A 126 12.18 10.50 6.23
C LEU A 126 13.00 9.77 5.17
N LEU A 127 12.69 8.49 4.96
CA LEU A 127 13.39 7.63 4.01
C LEU A 127 12.47 7.15 2.89
N LEU A 128 12.84 7.51 1.65
CA LEU A 128 11.98 7.36 0.49
C LEU A 128 11.95 5.93 -0.11
N ILE A 129 11.48 4.94 0.65
CA ILE A 129 11.44 3.53 0.22
C ILE A 129 10.17 3.11 -0.54
N ALA A 130 9.05 3.82 -0.36
CA ALA A 130 7.76 3.39 -0.92
C ALA A 130 7.77 3.17 -2.45
N PRO A 131 8.39 4.04 -3.28
CA PRO A 131 8.49 3.82 -4.71
C PRO A 131 9.28 2.55 -5.07
N ALA A 132 10.38 2.27 -4.36
CA ALA A 132 11.20 1.09 -4.60
C ALA A 132 10.42 -0.19 -4.31
N ILE A 133 9.74 -0.26 -3.15
CA ILE A 133 8.94 -1.42 -2.76
C ILE A 133 7.82 -1.66 -3.78
N ARG A 134 7.07 -0.62 -4.16
CA ARG A 134 5.97 -0.76 -5.11
C ARG A 134 6.43 -1.17 -6.51
N ASN A 135 7.55 -0.62 -6.97
CA ASN A 135 8.11 -1.00 -8.26
C ASN A 135 8.51 -2.48 -8.27
N TRP A 136 9.12 -2.97 -7.19
CA TRP A 136 9.47 -4.38 -7.08
C TRP A 136 8.21 -5.27 -7.07
N LEU A 137 7.23 -4.94 -6.21
CA LEU A 137 5.97 -5.69 -6.12
C LEU A 137 5.23 -5.75 -7.46
N ARG A 138 5.28 -4.68 -8.25
CA ARG A 138 4.53 -4.56 -9.50
C ARG A 138 5.23 -5.17 -10.71
N TYR A 139 6.56 -5.04 -10.78
CA TYR A 139 7.29 -5.34 -12.01
C TYR A 139 8.32 -6.46 -11.87
N SER A 140 8.72 -6.81 -10.64
CA SER A 140 9.75 -7.83 -10.39
C SER A 140 9.17 -9.09 -9.76
N TRP A 141 8.19 -8.94 -8.88
CA TRP A 141 7.55 -10.05 -8.19
C TRP A 141 6.52 -10.77 -9.08
N GLN A 142 6.73 -12.07 -9.27
CA GLN A 142 5.81 -12.94 -9.99
C GLN A 142 4.73 -13.47 -9.04
N ALA A 143 3.74 -12.64 -8.73
CA ALA A 143 2.67 -12.97 -7.77
C ALA A 143 1.65 -14.02 -8.29
N GLY A 144 1.88 -14.61 -9.46
CA GLY A 144 0.94 -15.57 -10.08
C GLY A 144 -0.40 -14.97 -10.49
N LEU A 145 -0.47 -13.64 -10.66
CA LEU A 145 -1.68 -12.93 -11.05
C LEU A 145 -1.84 -12.87 -12.57
N THR A 146 -3.09 -12.93 -13.04
CA THR A 146 -3.41 -12.56 -14.43
C THR A 146 -3.22 -11.06 -14.64
N SER A 147 -3.09 -10.60 -15.90
CA SER A 147 -2.94 -9.15 -16.18
C SER A 147 -4.09 -8.29 -15.66
N CYS A 148 -5.31 -8.81 -15.62
CA CYS A 148 -6.45 -8.09 -15.03
C CYS A 148 -6.39 -8.04 -13.50
N GLN A 149 -5.89 -9.10 -12.87
CA GLN A 149 -5.64 -9.10 -11.42
C GLN A 149 -4.47 -8.20 -11.03
N GLU A 150 -3.39 -8.17 -11.81
CA GLU A 150 -2.28 -7.22 -11.60
C GLU A 150 -2.79 -5.78 -11.67
N TYR A 151 -3.59 -5.47 -12.71
CA TYR A 151 -4.27 -4.19 -12.83
C TYR A 151 -5.15 -3.90 -11.61
N TYR A 152 -5.95 -4.88 -11.15
CA TYR A 152 -6.80 -4.78 -9.97
C TYR A 152 -6.04 -4.47 -8.68
N VAL A 153 -4.92 -5.15 -8.45
CA VAL A 153 -4.14 -5.07 -7.21
C VAL A 153 -3.20 -3.87 -7.20
N PHE A 154 -2.44 -3.66 -8.27
CA PHE A 154 -1.40 -2.63 -8.33
C PHE A 154 -1.87 -1.32 -8.98
N GLY A 155 -3.05 -1.32 -9.60
CA GLY A 155 -3.63 -0.18 -10.30
C GLY A 155 -3.04 0.04 -11.70
N GLU A 156 -3.40 1.16 -12.32
CA GLU A 156 -2.80 1.74 -13.53
C GLU A 156 -3.25 3.20 -13.65
N ALA A 157 -2.34 4.10 -14.04
CA ALA A 157 -2.65 5.53 -14.16
C ALA A 157 -3.45 5.87 -15.42
N GLN A 158 -3.50 4.94 -16.37
CA GLN A 158 -4.23 5.05 -17.63
C GLN A 158 -5.41 4.07 -17.65
N SER A 159 -6.43 4.39 -18.45
CA SER A 159 -7.46 3.41 -18.76
C SER A 159 -6.85 2.22 -19.51
N VAL A 160 -7.41 1.03 -19.33
CA VAL A 160 -6.93 -0.21 -19.95
C VAL A 160 -7.99 -0.88 -20.82
N CYS A 161 -7.53 -1.70 -21.75
CA CYS A 161 -8.41 -2.52 -22.57
C CYS A 161 -9.24 -3.48 -21.69
N PRO A 162 -10.57 -3.60 -21.87
CA PRO A 162 -11.39 -4.45 -21.02
C PRO A 162 -11.09 -5.95 -21.13
N ALA A 163 -10.50 -6.38 -22.26
CA ALA A 163 -10.21 -7.80 -22.52
C ALA A 163 -8.87 -8.25 -21.94
N CYS A 164 -7.80 -7.46 -22.07
CA CYS A 164 -6.45 -7.85 -21.64
C CYS A 164 -5.89 -7.02 -20.48
N CYS A 165 -6.60 -5.97 -20.06
CA CYS A 165 -6.22 -5.08 -18.96
C CYS A 165 -4.83 -4.43 -19.12
N LYS A 166 -4.38 -4.22 -20.37
CA LYS A 166 -3.18 -3.44 -20.69
C LYS A 166 -3.54 -2.06 -21.26
N PRO A 167 -2.76 -1.01 -20.95
CA PRO A 167 -2.95 0.32 -21.51
C PRO A 167 -2.49 0.40 -22.97
N GLY A 168 -2.57 1.60 -23.58
CA GLY A 168 -2.02 1.87 -24.91
C GLY A 168 -2.92 1.48 -26.09
N PHE A 169 -4.23 1.41 -25.89
CA PHE A 169 -5.18 1.32 -27.01
C PHE A 169 -5.30 2.67 -27.74
N ARG A 170 -5.75 2.63 -29.00
CA ARG A 170 -5.88 3.81 -29.88
C ARG A 170 -7.21 3.78 -30.61
N GLN A 171 -7.63 4.88 -31.23
CA GLN A 171 -8.82 4.89 -32.08
C GLN A 171 -8.69 3.85 -33.20
N ASP A 172 -9.75 3.05 -33.39
CA ASP A 172 -9.82 2.09 -34.49
C ASP A 172 -10.02 2.86 -35.81
N ARG A 173 -9.11 2.67 -36.76
CA ARG A 173 -9.16 3.34 -38.08
C ARG A 173 -10.26 2.77 -38.98
N ARG A 174 -10.72 1.54 -38.72
CA ARG A 174 -11.74 0.86 -39.52
C ARG A 174 -13.16 1.10 -38.99
N ASN A 175 -13.29 1.37 -37.70
CA ASN A 175 -14.57 1.47 -37.01
C ASN A 175 -14.63 2.74 -36.16
N THR A 176 -15.27 3.79 -36.69
CA THR A 176 -15.52 5.02 -35.94
C THR A 176 -16.29 4.72 -34.65
N GLY A 177 -15.88 5.34 -33.54
CA GLY A 177 -16.48 5.09 -32.21
C GLY A 177 -15.93 3.87 -31.46
N GLN A 178 -14.94 3.17 -32.02
CA GLN A 178 -14.24 2.08 -31.34
C GLN A 178 -12.76 2.40 -31.07
N PHE A 179 -12.20 1.70 -30.09
CA PHE A 179 -10.78 1.64 -29.82
C PHE A 179 -10.22 0.29 -30.24
N TRP A 180 -9.00 0.28 -30.79
CA TRP A 180 -8.20 -0.89 -31.11
C TRP A 180 -7.11 -1.10 -30.06
N CYS A 181 -7.06 -2.28 -29.44
CA CYS A 181 -5.98 -2.66 -28.54
C CYS A 181 -4.87 -3.41 -29.30
N PRO A 182 -3.62 -2.90 -29.33
CA PRO A 182 -2.52 -3.60 -29.99
C PRO A 182 -2.07 -4.87 -29.25
N ASN A 183 -2.30 -4.96 -27.93
CA ASN A 183 -1.83 -6.07 -27.10
C ASN A 183 -2.62 -7.37 -27.35
N CYS A 184 -3.95 -7.29 -27.43
CA CYS A 184 -4.81 -8.45 -27.69
C CYS A 184 -5.45 -8.46 -29.09
N ARG A 185 -5.17 -7.44 -29.93
CA ARG A 185 -5.66 -7.34 -31.31
C ARG A 185 -7.20 -7.39 -31.41
N THR A 186 -7.88 -6.71 -30.49
CA THR A 186 -9.35 -6.60 -30.48
C THR A 186 -9.81 -5.15 -30.48
N SER A 187 -10.89 -4.88 -31.20
CA SER A 187 -11.63 -3.61 -31.09
C SER A 187 -12.65 -3.68 -29.96
N PHE A 188 -12.93 -2.54 -29.32
CA PHE A 188 -13.98 -2.41 -28.32
C PHE A 188 -14.62 -1.01 -28.39
N LYS A 189 -15.86 -0.88 -27.95
CA LYS A 189 -16.59 0.40 -27.99
C LYS A 189 -15.93 1.42 -27.05
N LYS A 190 -15.83 2.67 -27.50
CA LYS A 190 -15.42 3.79 -26.63
C LYS A 190 -16.39 3.91 -25.45
N GLY A 191 -15.86 4.09 -24.25
CA GLY A 191 -16.61 4.06 -22.99
C GLY A 191 -16.62 2.69 -22.29
N ASN A 192 -16.17 1.62 -22.97
CA ASN A 192 -16.03 0.29 -22.37
C ASN A 192 -14.61 0.03 -21.82
N GLU A 193 -13.69 0.98 -21.94
CA GLU A 193 -12.39 0.89 -21.26
C GLU A 193 -12.56 0.74 -19.75
N ARG A 194 -11.66 -0.02 -19.11
CA ARG A 194 -11.57 -0.01 -17.65
C ARG A 194 -10.86 1.29 -17.24
N PRO A 195 -11.47 2.14 -16.40
CA PRO A 195 -10.91 3.44 -16.05
C PRO A 195 -9.70 3.30 -15.13
N ALA A 196 -8.73 4.21 -15.22
CA ALA A 196 -7.56 4.25 -14.35
C ALA A 196 -7.91 3.97 -12.86
N MET A 197 -7.03 3.23 -12.20
CA MET A 197 -7.28 2.72 -10.85
C MET A 197 -6.05 2.85 -9.96
N ALA A 198 -6.29 3.20 -8.70
CA ALA A 198 -5.24 3.25 -7.69
C ALA A 198 -4.86 1.84 -7.19
N SER A 199 -3.62 1.70 -6.71
CA SER A 199 -3.17 0.48 -6.03
C SER A 199 -4.03 0.18 -4.80
N LYS A 200 -4.33 -1.10 -4.58
CA LYS A 200 -4.97 -1.61 -3.37
C LYS A 200 -3.99 -1.85 -2.23
N ILE A 201 -2.69 -1.86 -2.54
CA ILE A 201 -1.60 -1.97 -1.58
C ILE A 201 -0.97 -0.59 -1.43
N ASN A 202 -1.11 -0.02 -0.24
CA ASN A 202 -0.47 1.23 0.14
C ASN A 202 0.75 0.91 1.00
N ILE A 203 1.81 1.69 0.77
CA ILE A 203 3.09 1.55 1.45
C ILE A 203 3.53 2.96 1.82
N SER A 204 3.84 3.19 3.10
CA SER A 204 4.43 4.44 3.55
C SER A 204 5.92 4.52 3.21
N TYR A 205 6.47 5.72 3.26
CA TYR A 205 7.90 5.86 3.50
C TYR A 205 8.30 5.29 4.85
N ALA A 206 9.59 5.12 5.07
CA ALA A 206 10.09 4.83 6.39
C ALA A 206 10.35 6.13 7.15
N TYR A 207 9.93 6.14 8.41
CA TYR A 207 10.04 7.27 9.33
C TYR A 207 10.97 6.87 10.46
N GLN A 208 11.90 7.76 10.79
CA GLN A 208 12.79 7.57 11.92
C GLN A 208 12.00 7.74 13.22
N ARG A 209 12.18 6.79 14.13
CA ARG A 209 11.56 6.77 15.46
C ARG A 209 12.55 7.31 16.51
N PRO A 210 12.06 7.77 17.68
CA PRO A 210 12.91 8.25 18.76
C PRO A 210 13.93 7.25 19.29
N ASP A 211 13.69 5.94 19.12
CA ASP A 211 14.61 4.85 19.48
C ASP A 211 15.63 4.51 18.39
N ALA A 212 15.88 5.45 17.47
CA ALA A 212 16.81 5.33 16.34
C ALA A 212 16.50 4.18 15.36
N LYS A 213 15.26 3.68 15.35
CA LYS A 213 14.77 2.70 14.39
C LYS A 213 13.99 3.37 13.26
N TRP A 214 13.93 2.71 12.12
CA TRP A 214 13.09 3.11 11.00
C TRP A 214 11.83 2.26 10.99
N GLU A 215 10.66 2.89 10.88
CA GLU A 215 9.36 2.21 10.74
C GLU A 215 8.70 2.56 9.41
N PHE A 216 8.13 1.58 8.73
CA PHE A 216 7.15 1.82 7.68
C PHE A 216 5.95 0.90 7.82
N ARG A 217 4.87 1.28 7.16
CA ARG A 217 3.57 0.62 7.23
C ARG A 217 3.11 0.21 5.84
N VAL A 218 2.42 -0.92 5.81
CA VAL A 218 1.72 -1.42 4.63
C VAL A 218 0.26 -1.62 5.00
N TRP A 219 -0.65 -1.11 4.21
CA TRP A 219 -2.08 -1.32 4.42
C TRP A 219 -2.82 -1.36 3.10
N GLY A 220 -3.98 -1.99 3.10
CA GLY A 220 -4.78 -2.08 1.90
C GLY A 220 -6.13 -2.69 2.14
N TRP A 221 -6.95 -2.63 1.11
CA TRP A 221 -8.26 -3.25 1.08
C TRP A 221 -8.33 -4.18 -0.13
N LEU A 222 -8.45 -5.47 0.14
CA LEU A 222 -8.58 -6.50 -0.89
C LEU A 222 -9.78 -7.39 -0.56
N PRO A 223 -10.93 -7.19 -1.23
CA PRO A 223 -12.15 -7.90 -0.89
C PRO A 223 -12.10 -9.38 -1.25
N CYS A 224 -12.70 -10.22 -0.41
CA CYS A 224 -12.81 -11.66 -0.66
C CYS A 224 -13.57 -11.98 -1.95
N ASN A 225 -14.60 -11.20 -2.28
CA ASN A 225 -15.38 -11.34 -3.51
C ASN A 225 -14.88 -10.35 -4.59
N GLY A 226 -13.56 -10.22 -4.73
CA GLY A 226 -12.88 -9.32 -5.68
C GLY A 226 -12.44 -10.00 -6.98
N GLU A 227 -11.55 -9.35 -7.75
CA GLU A 227 -10.97 -9.96 -8.97
C GLU A 227 -9.87 -10.99 -8.67
N VAL A 228 -9.33 -11.00 -7.43
CA VAL A 228 -8.33 -11.99 -7.00
C VAL A 228 -9.05 -13.25 -6.52
N ASN A 229 -8.82 -14.36 -7.22
CA ASN A 229 -9.56 -15.61 -6.98
C ASN A 229 -9.26 -16.25 -5.62
N ASP A 230 -8.00 -16.18 -5.17
CA ASP A 230 -7.54 -16.70 -3.88
C ASP A 230 -6.86 -15.58 -3.08
N ARG A 231 -7.70 -14.74 -2.49
CA ARG A 231 -7.28 -13.53 -1.77
C ARG A 231 -6.41 -13.86 -0.56
N ASP A 232 -6.74 -14.90 0.20
CA ASP A 232 -6.01 -15.26 1.42
C ASP A 232 -4.63 -15.85 1.09
N LYS A 233 -4.53 -16.71 0.06
CA LYS A 233 -3.23 -17.15 -0.45
C LYS A 233 -2.40 -15.97 -0.96
N PHE A 234 -2.98 -15.09 -1.76
CA PHE A 234 -2.27 -13.90 -2.28
C PHE A 234 -1.70 -13.04 -1.15
N LEU A 235 -2.47 -12.79 -0.08
CA LEU A 235 -1.99 -12.02 1.08
C LEU A 235 -0.91 -12.77 1.87
N GLY A 236 -0.95 -14.10 1.93
CA GLY A 236 0.14 -14.92 2.44
C GLY A 236 1.42 -14.75 1.63
N ASP A 237 1.32 -14.87 0.30
CA ASP A 237 2.45 -14.69 -0.62
C ASP A 237 3.01 -13.25 -0.54
N LEU A 238 2.15 -12.24 -0.41
CA LEU A 238 2.54 -10.84 -0.21
C LEU A 238 3.32 -10.66 1.10
N ARG A 239 2.88 -11.29 2.19
CA ARG A 239 3.59 -11.26 3.47
C ARG A 239 4.98 -11.88 3.34
N ASP A 240 5.10 -13.01 2.67
CA ASP A 240 6.39 -13.67 2.47
C ASP A 240 7.33 -12.86 1.56
N ALA A 241 6.78 -12.20 0.54
CA ALA A 241 7.52 -11.24 -0.27
C ALA A 241 8.03 -10.05 0.55
N LEU A 242 7.18 -9.46 1.41
CA LEU A 242 7.55 -8.38 2.32
C LEU A 242 8.54 -8.81 3.41
N ARG A 243 8.57 -10.10 3.76
CA ARG A 243 9.60 -10.69 4.64
C ARG A 243 10.91 -11.02 3.91
N GLY A 244 10.98 -10.78 2.60
CA GLY A 244 12.15 -11.11 1.78
C GLY A 244 12.38 -12.60 1.59
N LYS A 245 11.33 -13.44 1.72
CA LYS A 245 11.42 -14.89 1.50
C LYS A 245 11.22 -15.30 0.05
N VAL A 246 10.77 -14.37 -0.79
CA VAL A 246 10.56 -14.58 -2.22
C VAL A 246 11.58 -13.74 -2.99
N SER A 247 12.17 -14.34 -4.02
CA SER A 247 13.06 -13.66 -4.96
C SER A 247 12.36 -13.38 -6.28
N ASP A 248 12.81 -12.33 -6.96
CA ASP A 248 12.45 -12.06 -8.35
C ASP A 248 13.14 -13.03 -9.33
N SER A 249 12.85 -12.87 -10.61
CA SER A 249 13.47 -13.66 -11.70
C SER A 249 15.01 -13.54 -11.79
N ASN A 250 15.61 -12.53 -11.16
CA ASN A 250 17.06 -12.34 -11.09
C ASN A 250 17.64 -12.86 -9.76
N GLY A 251 16.85 -13.58 -8.96
CA GLY A 251 17.27 -14.14 -7.68
C GLY A 251 17.33 -13.11 -6.54
N LYS A 252 16.90 -11.86 -6.75
CA LYS A 252 16.95 -10.82 -5.72
C LYS A 252 15.67 -10.81 -4.89
N THR A 253 15.81 -10.80 -3.57
CA THR A 253 14.69 -10.54 -2.66
C THR A 253 14.27 -9.07 -2.73
N LEU A 254 13.07 -8.76 -2.25
CA LEU A 254 12.57 -7.39 -2.15
C LEU A 254 13.60 -6.44 -1.50
N TRP A 255 14.19 -6.83 -0.38
CA TRP A 255 15.09 -5.94 0.38
C TRP A 255 16.46 -5.79 -0.27
N GLN A 256 16.95 -6.82 -0.96
CA GLN A 256 18.13 -6.71 -1.80
C GLN A 256 17.90 -5.76 -2.98
N PHE A 257 16.70 -5.76 -3.57
CA PHE A 257 16.33 -4.80 -4.61
C PHE A 257 16.22 -3.38 -4.05
N VAL A 258 15.49 -3.20 -2.94
CA VAL A 258 15.20 -1.89 -2.36
C VAL A 258 16.47 -1.21 -1.88
N PHE A 259 17.32 -1.89 -1.12
CA PHE A 259 18.51 -1.29 -0.50
C PHE A 259 19.79 -1.47 -1.30
N GLY A 260 19.79 -2.34 -2.31
CA GLY A 260 20.99 -2.69 -3.08
C GLY A 260 22.00 -3.55 -2.34
N LYS A 261 21.67 -4.03 -1.12
CA LYS A 261 22.50 -4.85 -0.24
C LYS A 261 21.63 -5.71 0.68
N SER A 262 22.24 -6.68 1.37
CA SER A 262 21.54 -7.72 2.15
C SER A 262 21.75 -7.63 3.67
N ASP A 263 22.48 -6.63 4.15
CA ASP A 263 22.81 -6.44 5.57
C ASP A 263 21.69 -5.79 6.39
N ILE A 264 20.67 -5.22 5.73
CA ILE A 264 19.52 -4.61 6.40
C ILE A 264 18.52 -5.70 6.78
N GLN A 265 18.38 -5.93 8.09
CA GLN A 265 17.44 -6.88 8.65
C GLN A 265 16.12 -6.20 8.96
N LEU A 266 15.07 -6.56 8.21
CA LEU A 266 13.71 -6.14 8.54
C LEU A 266 13.08 -7.06 9.56
N ARG A 267 12.37 -6.46 10.51
CA ARG A 267 11.53 -7.13 11.49
C ARG A 267 10.07 -6.81 11.21
N GLU A 268 9.26 -7.84 10.96
CA GLU A 268 7.81 -7.72 11.00
C GLU A 268 7.38 -7.56 12.46
N VAL A 269 6.78 -6.42 12.79
CA VAL A 269 6.25 -6.16 14.13
C VAL A 269 4.83 -6.66 14.23
N GLU A 270 4.01 -6.37 13.22
CA GLU A 270 2.59 -6.69 13.16
C GLU A 270 2.20 -7.10 11.74
N TRP A 271 1.31 -8.09 11.64
CA TRP A 271 0.60 -8.47 10.43
C TRP A 271 -0.85 -8.84 10.79
N HIS A 272 -1.80 -8.08 10.26
CA HIS A 272 -3.21 -8.27 10.49
C HIS A 272 -3.94 -8.49 9.18
N VAL A 273 -4.67 -9.60 9.11
CA VAL A 273 -5.57 -9.93 8.01
C VAL A 273 -6.67 -10.82 8.59
N LEU A 274 -7.91 -10.58 8.18
CA LEU A 274 -9.03 -11.46 8.52
C LEU A 274 -9.36 -12.35 7.31
N ASP A 275 -9.28 -13.66 7.53
CA ASP A 275 -9.58 -14.70 6.55
C ASP A 275 -11.01 -14.58 5.99
N CYS A 276 -11.21 -14.99 4.73
CA CYS A 276 -12.48 -14.88 4.03
C CYS A 276 -13.63 -15.70 4.65
N THR A 277 -13.31 -16.74 5.42
CA THR A 277 -14.27 -17.58 6.15
C THR A 277 -14.83 -16.90 7.41
N LYS A 278 -14.12 -15.91 7.97
CA LYS A 278 -14.52 -15.22 9.20
C LYS A 278 -15.55 -14.14 8.89
N LYS A 279 -16.72 -14.26 9.53
CA LYS A 279 -17.88 -13.36 9.29
C LYS A 279 -17.97 -12.23 10.31
N ASP A 280 -17.61 -12.50 11.56
CA ASP A 280 -17.68 -11.52 12.65
C ASP A 280 -16.46 -10.59 12.64
N PRO A 281 -16.64 -9.28 12.39
CA PRO A 281 -15.54 -8.31 12.41
C PRO A 281 -15.10 -7.91 13.82
N ILE A 282 -15.92 -8.12 14.86
CA ILE A 282 -15.69 -7.51 16.17
C ILE A 282 -14.39 -7.99 16.83
N PRO A 283 -14.08 -9.31 16.90
CA PRO A 283 -12.82 -9.77 17.49
C PRO A 283 -11.58 -9.22 16.74
N TYR A 284 -11.70 -9.09 15.41
CA TYR A 284 -10.65 -8.51 14.59
C TYR A 284 -10.42 -7.03 14.90
N LEU A 285 -11.51 -6.25 14.99
CA LEU A 285 -11.43 -4.83 15.36
C LEU A 285 -10.84 -4.63 16.76
N LYS A 286 -11.25 -5.44 17.76
CA LYS A 286 -10.67 -5.40 19.12
C LYS A 286 -9.15 -5.58 19.08
N THR A 287 -8.70 -6.55 18.28
CA THR A 287 -7.27 -6.80 18.07
C THR A 287 -6.56 -5.58 17.46
N LEU A 288 -7.13 -4.98 16.42
CA LEU A 288 -6.53 -3.84 15.73
C LEU A 288 -6.41 -2.59 16.63
N ILE A 289 -7.43 -2.31 17.44
CA ILE A 289 -7.41 -1.15 18.36
C ILE A 289 -6.69 -1.45 19.68
N GLY A 290 -6.18 -2.68 19.87
CA GLY A 290 -5.45 -3.08 21.07
C GLY A 290 -6.30 -3.32 22.31
N GLU A 291 -7.62 -3.50 22.15
CA GLU A 291 -8.47 -4.06 23.19
C GLU A 291 -8.10 -5.54 23.35
N ARG A 292 -7.22 -5.85 24.31
CA ARG A 292 -7.03 -7.23 24.73
C ARG A 292 -8.36 -7.70 25.31
N GLY A 293 -8.96 -8.72 24.70
CA GLY A 293 -10.09 -9.42 25.31
C GLY A 293 -9.71 -9.80 26.73
N GLY A 294 -10.48 -9.33 27.72
CA GLY A 294 -10.38 -9.85 29.06
C GLY A 294 -10.54 -11.36 28.96
N ALA A 295 -9.49 -12.10 29.33
CA ALA A 295 -9.63 -13.51 29.59
C ALA A 295 -10.68 -13.64 30.70
N GLN A 296 -11.83 -14.22 30.35
CA GLN A 296 -12.70 -14.91 31.30
C GLN A 296 -12.25 -16.37 31.34
#